data_AF-B4SQT6-F1
#
_entry.id   AF-B4SQT6-F1
#
_cell.length_a   1.000
_cell.length_b   1.000
_cell.length_c   1.000
_cell.angle_alpha   90.00
_cell.angle_beta   90.00
_cell.angle_gamma   90.00
#
_symmetry.space_group_name_H-M   'P 1'
#
loop_
_entity.id
_entity.type
_entity.pdbx_description
1 polymer ?
#
loop_
_entity_poly.entity_id
_entity_poly.type
_entity_poly.pdbx_seq_one_letter_code
_entity_poly.pdbx_strand_id
1 'polypeptide(L)'
;MPKRLQAQRQRQERIAVLAEYLPSLLFLIVATGIGITLMLVGRFLGPRRPDLEKLSPYECGFEAFEDARMKFDVRYYLIAIQFIVFDLEIIFIVPWTQVFMELGARSLITMGLFVGMLFLGFIYVWKKGALEWE
;
A
#
# COMPACT_ATOMS: atom_id res chain seq x y z
N MET A 1 13.88 -4.04 -44.72
CA MET A 1 13.20 -5.02 -43.82
C MET A 1 11.71 -4.72 -43.81
N PRO A 2 10.80 -5.69 -44.07
CA PRO A 2 9.38 -5.40 -44.30
C PRO A 2 8.62 -5.08 -42.99
N LYS A 3 7.83 -3.99 -43.00
CA LYS A 3 7.06 -3.45 -41.86
C LYS A 3 6.17 -4.49 -41.13
N ARG A 4 5.73 -5.54 -41.85
CA ARG A 4 4.89 -6.62 -41.29
C ARG A 4 5.62 -7.49 -40.26
N LEU A 5 6.90 -7.78 -40.48
CA LEU A 5 7.70 -8.59 -39.53
C LEU A 5 7.96 -7.84 -38.22
N GLN A 6 8.15 -6.51 -38.29
CA GLN A 6 8.31 -5.67 -37.10
C GLN A 6 7.03 -5.60 -36.26
N ALA A 7 5.86 -5.45 -36.91
CA ALA A 7 4.58 -5.46 -36.22
C ALA A 7 4.29 -6.81 -35.53
N GLN A 8 4.65 -7.94 -36.17
CA GLN A 8 4.51 -9.27 -35.57
C GLN A 8 5.47 -9.46 -34.39
N ARG A 9 6.72 -9.02 -34.50
CA ARG A 9 7.71 -9.07 -33.40
C ARG A 9 7.28 -8.23 -32.20
N GLN A 10 6.85 -6.99 -32.41
CA GLN A 10 6.31 -6.13 -31.35
C GLN A 10 5.04 -6.70 -30.69
N ARG A 11 4.20 -7.41 -31.45
CA ARG A 11 3.04 -8.11 -30.90
C ARG A 11 3.48 -9.29 -30.03
N GLN A 12 4.49 -10.03 -30.45
CA GLN A 12 4.99 -11.20 -29.73
C GLN A 12 5.74 -10.81 -28.45
N GLU A 13 6.54 -9.73 -28.49
CA GLU A 13 7.19 -9.14 -27.29
C GLU A 13 6.15 -8.65 -26.28
N ARG A 14 5.08 -7.97 -26.73
CA ARG A 14 3.98 -7.56 -25.85
C ARG A 14 3.26 -8.75 -25.20
N ILE A 15 3.00 -9.81 -25.96
CA ILE A 15 2.36 -11.03 -25.42
C ILE A 15 3.27 -11.71 -24.40
N ALA A 16 4.59 -11.75 -24.64
CA ALA A 16 5.55 -12.32 -23.70
C ALA A 16 5.55 -11.53 -22.37
N VAL A 17 5.63 -10.20 -22.42
CA VAL A 17 5.57 -9.34 -21.22
C VAL A 17 4.25 -9.52 -20.46
N LEU A 18 3.11 -9.60 -21.17
CA LEU A 18 1.82 -9.84 -20.52
C LEU A 18 1.72 -11.24 -19.90
N ALA A 19 2.36 -12.24 -20.50
CA ALA A 19 2.40 -13.60 -19.96
C ALA A 19 3.21 -13.71 -18.66
N GLU A 20 4.20 -12.84 -18.44
CA GLU A 20 4.97 -12.79 -17.18
C GLU A 20 4.13 -12.39 -15.96
N TYR A 21 3.00 -11.68 -16.16
CA TYR A 21 2.07 -11.35 -15.08
C TYR A 21 1.10 -12.48 -14.75
N LEU A 22 0.96 -13.49 -15.63
CA LEU A 22 0.01 -14.58 -15.45
C LEU A 22 0.27 -15.42 -14.18
N PRO A 23 1.51 -15.80 -13.83
CA PRO A 23 1.80 -16.51 -12.58
C PRO A 23 1.42 -15.70 -11.34
N SER A 24 1.71 -14.39 -11.33
CA SER A 24 1.38 -13.50 -10.22
C SER A 24 -0.14 -13.37 -10.03
N LEU A 25 -0.88 -13.23 -11.14
CA LEU A 25 -2.34 -13.20 -11.11
C LEU A 25 -2.93 -14.53 -10.61
N LEU A 26 -2.42 -15.65 -11.12
CA LEU A 26 -2.84 -16.98 -10.69
C LEU A 26 -2.58 -17.17 -9.18
N PHE A 27 -1.41 -16.74 -8.69
CA PHE A 27 -1.08 -16.80 -7.27
C PHE A 27 -2.09 -16.02 -6.42
N LEU A 28 -2.42 -14.79 -6.81
CA LEU A 28 -3.41 -13.97 -6.10
C LEU A 28 -4.80 -14.65 -6.10
N ILE A 29 -5.21 -15.23 -7.22
CA ILE A 29 -6.50 -15.94 -7.32
C ILE A 29 -6.51 -17.16 -6.41
N VAL A 30 -5.47 -17.99 -6.43
CA VAL A 30 -5.38 -19.20 -5.62
C VAL A 30 -5.30 -18.86 -4.14
N ALA A 31 -4.45 -17.89 -3.75
CA ALA A 31 -4.32 -17.45 -2.36
C ALA A 31 -5.65 -16.92 -1.80
N THR A 32 -6.32 -16.05 -2.57
CA THR A 32 -7.65 -15.52 -2.20
C THR A 32 -8.69 -16.64 -2.14
N GLY A 33 -8.68 -17.55 -3.12
CA GLY A 33 -9.58 -18.69 -3.18
C GLY A 33 -9.42 -19.63 -1.98
N ILE A 34 -8.18 -19.91 -1.56
CA ILE A 34 -7.90 -20.68 -0.35
C ILE A 34 -8.44 -19.94 0.89
N GLY A 35 -8.16 -18.63 1.02
CA GLY A 35 -8.67 -17.82 2.14
C GLY A 35 -10.20 -17.88 2.28
N ILE A 36 -10.91 -17.66 1.16
CA ILE A 36 -12.38 -17.75 1.12
C ILE A 36 -12.84 -19.18 1.44
N THR A 37 -12.19 -20.19 0.87
CA THR A 37 -12.56 -21.60 1.11
C THR A 37 -12.42 -21.96 2.59
N LEU A 38 -11.33 -21.58 3.25
CA LEU A 38 -11.13 -21.83 4.66
C LEU A 38 -12.18 -21.10 5.53
N MET A 39 -12.53 -19.86 5.19
CA MET A 39 -13.62 -19.14 5.87
C MET A 39 -14.97 -19.86 5.69
N LEU A 40 -15.27 -20.34 4.48
CA LEU A 40 -16.51 -21.09 4.20
C LEU A 40 -16.54 -22.42 4.95
N VAL A 41 -15.43 -23.16 4.93
CA VAL A 41 -15.28 -24.43 5.67
C VAL A 41 -15.51 -24.19 7.17
N GLY A 42 -14.86 -23.19 7.77
CA GLY A 42 -15.09 -22.83 9.17
C GLY A 42 -16.54 -22.43 9.44
N ARG A 43 -17.15 -21.70 8.52
CA ARG A 43 -18.55 -21.27 8.60
C ARG A 43 -19.53 -22.45 8.50
N PHE A 44 -19.28 -23.47 7.68
CA PHE A 44 -20.18 -24.62 7.48
C PHE A 44 -19.93 -25.78 8.44
N LEU A 45 -18.69 -26.04 8.85
CA LEU A 45 -18.35 -27.11 9.80
C LEU A 45 -18.47 -26.68 11.26
N GLY A 46 -18.42 -25.37 11.56
CA GLY A 46 -18.51 -24.85 12.92
C GLY A 46 -19.92 -24.93 13.53
N PRO A 47 -20.05 -25.27 14.83
CA PRO A 47 -21.34 -25.21 15.52
C PRO A 47 -21.91 -23.78 15.51
N ARG A 48 -23.13 -23.60 14.99
CA ARG A 48 -23.82 -22.30 14.98
C ARG A 48 -24.87 -22.25 16.07
N ARG A 49 -24.57 -21.55 17.16
CA ARG A 49 -25.51 -21.25 18.26
C ARG A 49 -25.47 -19.75 18.56
N PRO A 50 -26.02 -18.91 17.66
CA PRO A 50 -26.09 -17.47 17.88
C PRO A 50 -26.98 -17.20 19.09
N ASP A 51 -26.57 -16.25 19.91
CA ASP A 51 -27.29 -15.80 21.09
C ASP A 51 -27.11 -14.29 21.19
N LEU A 52 -28.06 -13.58 21.81
CA LEU A 52 -28.02 -12.12 21.88
C LEU A 52 -26.75 -11.62 22.56
N GLU A 53 -26.33 -12.26 23.65
CA GLU A 53 -25.10 -11.94 24.38
C GLU A 53 -23.82 -12.31 23.62
N LYS A 54 -23.87 -13.28 22.69
CA LYS A 54 -22.70 -13.62 21.85
C LYS A 54 -22.52 -12.67 20.68
N LEU A 55 -23.57 -11.92 20.33
CA LEU A 55 -23.61 -10.98 19.23
C LEU A 55 -23.51 -9.52 19.71
N SER A 56 -23.58 -9.28 21.02
CA SER A 56 -23.38 -7.96 21.61
C SER A 56 -21.90 -7.53 21.52
N PRO A 57 -21.61 -6.23 21.37
CA PRO A 57 -20.25 -5.71 21.44
C PRO A 57 -19.58 -6.09 22.77
N TYR A 58 -18.28 -6.39 22.70
CA TYR A 58 -17.51 -6.70 23.90
C TYR A 58 -17.23 -5.41 24.70
N GLU A 59 -17.88 -5.28 25.86
CA GLU A 59 -17.67 -4.17 26.81
C GLU A 59 -17.56 -4.72 28.25
N CYS A 60 -16.69 -5.72 28.45
CA CYS A 60 -16.45 -6.35 29.76
C CYS A 60 -17.72 -6.84 30.50
N GLY A 61 -18.77 -7.24 29.76
CA GLY A 61 -20.04 -7.73 30.30
C GLY A 61 -21.11 -6.65 30.54
N PHE A 62 -20.86 -5.42 30.09
CA PHE A 62 -21.83 -4.33 30.12
C PHE A 62 -22.43 -4.07 28.73
N GLU A 63 -23.56 -3.36 28.70
CA GLU A 63 -24.07 -2.80 27.44
C GLU A 63 -23.15 -1.67 26.98
N ALA A 64 -22.97 -1.54 25.66
CA ALA A 64 -22.13 -0.50 25.08
C ALA A 64 -22.61 0.89 25.53
N PHE A 65 -21.75 1.60 26.26
CA PHE A 65 -22.11 2.85 26.94
C PHE A 65 -22.14 4.07 26.01
N GLU A 66 -21.37 4.05 24.92
CA GLU A 66 -21.16 5.22 24.06
C GLU A 66 -21.49 4.95 22.58
N ASP A 67 -21.87 6.03 21.87
CA ASP A 67 -22.02 6.01 20.42
C ASP A 67 -20.65 5.82 19.76
N ALA A 68 -20.54 4.88 18.83
CA ALA A 68 -19.30 4.56 18.11
C ALA A 68 -18.82 5.69 17.16
N ARG A 69 -19.47 6.85 17.18
CA ARG A 69 -19.22 8.03 16.33
C ARG A 69 -18.39 9.11 17.02
N MET A 70 -17.46 8.71 17.88
CA MET A 70 -16.52 9.64 18.49
C MET A 70 -15.54 10.23 17.45
N LYS A 71 -15.13 11.49 17.66
CA LYS A 71 -14.10 12.12 16.82
C LYS A 71 -12.76 11.47 17.13
N PHE A 72 -12.18 10.82 16.13
CA PHE A 72 -10.81 10.35 16.22
C PHE A 72 -9.83 11.52 16.25
N ASP A 73 -8.68 11.29 16.85
CA ASP A 73 -7.65 12.30 16.98
C ASP A 73 -7.09 12.75 15.61
N VAL A 74 -6.83 14.05 15.45
CA VAL A 74 -6.23 14.61 14.23
C VAL A 74 -4.82 14.05 13.97
N ARG A 75 -4.15 13.54 15.01
CA ARG A 75 -2.82 12.90 14.91
C ARG A 75 -2.74 11.79 13.86
N TYR A 76 -3.78 10.96 13.72
CA TYR A 76 -3.83 9.91 12.68
C TYR A 76 -3.77 10.50 11.26
N TYR A 77 -4.42 11.64 11.05
CA TYR A 77 -4.43 12.33 9.77
C TYR A 77 -3.05 12.94 9.44
N LEU A 78 -2.35 13.51 10.43
CA LEU A 78 -1.01 14.07 10.24
C LEU A 78 -0.02 12.99 9.79
N ILE A 79 -0.11 11.80 10.39
CA ILE A 79 0.74 10.65 10.02
C ILE A 79 0.38 10.13 8.63
N ALA A 80 -0.92 10.03 8.31
CA ALA A 80 -1.36 9.58 7.00
C ALA A 80 -0.85 10.50 5.87
N ILE A 81 -0.92 11.82 6.06
CA ILE A 81 -0.36 12.77 5.10
C ILE A 81 1.15 12.65 5.00
N GLN A 82 1.85 12.54 6.13
CA GLN A 82 3.30 12.38 6.13
C GLN A 82 3.71 11.10 5.37
N PHE A 83 2.97 10.00 5.55
CA PHE A 83 3.16 8.77 4.80
C PHE A 83 2.96 8.97 3.29
N ILE A 84 1.90 9.67 2.88
CA ILE A 84 1.66 9.97 1.46
C ILE A 84 2.81 10.78 0.84
N VAL A 85 3.31 11.80 1.56
CA VAL A 85 4.42 12.63 1.08
C VAL A 85 5.71 11.81 0.95
N PHE A 86 5.98 10.92 1.91
CA PHE A 86 7.14 10.03 1.84
C PHE A 86 7.01 8.94 0.76
N ASP A 87 5.81 8.41 0.54
CA ASP A 87 5.58 7.44 -0.55
C ASP A 87 5.78 8.10 -1.92
N LEU A 88 5.35 9.37 -2.04
CA LEU A 88 5.67 10.20 -3.20
C LEU A 88 7.17 10.48 -3.32
N GLU A 89 7.93 10.60 -2.24
CA GLU A 89 9.39 10.73 -2.35
C GLU A 89 10.00 9.50 -3.04
N ILE A 90 9.59 8.30 -2.63
CA ILE A 90 10.11 7.03 -3.16
C ILE A 90 9.75 6.87 -4.65
N ILE A 91 8.56 7.31 -5.07
CA ILE A 91 8.16 7.24 -6.49
C ILE A 91 9.09 8.04 -7.40
N PHE A 92 9.75 9.09 -6.90
CA PHE A 92 10.74 9.87 -7.65
C PHE A 92 12.15 9.30 -7.54
N ILE A 93 12.52 8.76 -6.38
CA ILE A 93 13.84 8.17 -6.16
C ILE A 93 14.02 6.91 -7.02
N VAL A 94 13.03 6.02 -7.08
CA VAL A 94 13.16 4.72 -7.77
C VAL A 94 13.54 4.89 -9.26
N PRO A 95 12.80 5.66 -10.08
CA PRO A 95 13.19 5.89 -11.48
C PRO A 95 14.56 6.56 -11.60
N TRP A 96 14.86 7.54 -10.73
CA TRP A 96 16.15 8.22 -10.73
C TRP A 96 17.33 7.26 -10.50
N THR A 97 17.20 6.28 -9.60
CA THR A 97 18.26 5.28 -9.39
C THR A 97 18.56 4.47 -10.65
N GLN A 98 17.55 4.21 -11.51
CA GLN A 98 17.73 3.43 -12.73
C GLN A 98 18.54 4.19 -13.79
N VAL A 99 18.43 5.52 -13.84
CA VAL A 99 19.08 6.38 -14.82
C VAL A 99 20.31 7.13 -14.28
N PHE A 100 20.64 6.93 -12.99
CA PHE A 100 21.71 7.66 -12.31
C PHE A 100 23.06 7.61 -13.05
N MET A 101 23.43 6.42 -13.55
CA MET A 101 24.68 6.20 -14.28
C MET A 101 24.78 7.01 -15.58
N GLU A 102 23.63 7.33 -16.21
CA GLU A 102 23.58 8.10 -17.46
C GLU A 102 23.64 9.61 -17.21
N LEU A 103 23.08 10.07 -16.09
CA LEU A 103 22.98 11.49 -15.75
C LEU A 103 24.23 12.04 -15.02
N GLY A 104 25.04 11.15 -14.42
CA GLY A 104 26.31 11.49 -13.77
C GLY A 104 26.16 12.34 -12.50
N ALA A 105 27.28 12.89 -12.01
CA ALA A 105 27.38 13.53 -10.70
C ALA A 105 26.44 14.74 -10.48
N ARG A 106 26.05 15.46 -11.55
CA ARG A 106 25.10 16.57 -11.44
C ARG A 106 23.72 16.11 -10.99
N SER A 107 23.31 14.91 -11.40
CA SER A 107 22.06 14.27 -10.98
C SER A 107 22.00 14.05 -9.46
N LEU A 108 23.15 13.73 -8.85
CA LEU A 108 23.27 13.54 -7.41
C LEU A 108 22.94 14.81 -6.64
N ILE A 109 23.41 15.96 -7.13
CA ILE A 109 23.16 17.26 -6.49
C ILE A 109 21.66 17.60 -6.60
N THR A 110 21.08 17.44 -7.79
CA THR A 110 19.65 17.75 -8.00
C THR A 110 18.75 16.84 -7.16
N MET A 111 19.01 15.53 -7.12
CA MET A 111 18.24 14.61 -6.29
C MET A 111 18.50 14.82 -4.80
N GLY A 112 19.74 15.10 -4.41
CA GLY A 112 20.09 15.45 -3.04
C GLY A 112 19.36 16.69 -2.54
N LEU A 113 19.18 17.71 -3.39
CA LEU A 113 18.37 18.89 -3.06
C LEU A 113 16.88 18.54 -2.92
N PHE A 114 16.34 17.68 -3.80
CA PHE A 114 14.95 17.21 -3.72
C PHE A 114 14.67 16.46 -2.42
N VAL A 115 15.47 15.42 -2.12
CA VAL A 115 15.38 14.64 -0.89
C VAL A 115 15.62 15.53 0.33
N GLY A 116 16.64 16.40 0.28
CA GLY A 116 16.94 17.33 1.36
C GLY A 116 15.79 18.28 1.67
N MET A 117 15.06 18.76 0.65
CA MET A 117 13.90 19.63 0.84
C MET A 117 12.74 18.89 1.54
N LEU A 118 12.42 17.67 1.13
CA LEU A 118 11.38 16.87 1.76
C LEU A 118 11.77 16.46 3.19
N PHE A 119 13.04 16.11 3.40
CA PHE A 119 13.59 15.79 4.71
C PHE A 119 13.54 16.99 5.68
N LEU A 120 13.79 18.21 5.19
CA LEU A 120 13.60 19.43 5.99
C LEU A 120 12.12 19.63 6.38
N GLY A 121 11.19 19.35 5.46
CA GLY A 121 9.76 19.34 5.75
C GLY A 121 9.40 18.34 6.86
N PHE A 122 9.94 17.14 6.80
CA PHE A 122 9.79 16.14 7.86
C PHE A 122 10.34 16.63 9.20
N ILE A 123 11.56 17.18 9.24
CA ILE A 123 12.14 17.74 10.48
C ILE A 123 11.24 18.83 11.06
N TYR A 124 10.67 19.69 10.22
CA TYR A 124 9.74 20.74 10.67
C TYR A 124 8.49 20.15 11.34
N VAL A 125 7.85 19.18 10.70
CA VAL A 125 6.65 18.49 11.22
C VAL A 125 6.98 17.80 12.56
N TRP A 126 8.12 17.12 12.63
CA TRP A 126 8.58 16.48 13.86
C TRP A 126 8.79 17.50 14.98
N LYS A 127 9.52 18.60 14.71
CA LYS A 127 9.73 19.67 15.71
C LYS A 127 8.44 20.36 16.16
N LYS A 128 7.37 20.28 15.39
CA LYS A 128 6.04 20.80 15.75
C LYS A 128 5.22 19.84 16.62
N GLY A 129 5.77 18.68 17.01
CA GLY A 129 5.09 17.70 17.86
C GLY A 129 3.98 16.94 17.14
N ALA A 130 3.88 17.04 15.82
CA ALA A 130 2.83 16.36 15.04
C ALA A 130 2.96 14.82 15.03
N LEU A 131 4.09 14.31 15.51
CA LEU A 131 4.43 12.88 15.61
C LEU A 131 4.53 12.39 17.06
N GLU A 132 4.24 13.25 18.04
CA GLU A 132 4.32 12.89 19.47
C GLU A 132 3.02 12.22 19.94
N TRP A 133 3.18 11.22 20.81
CA TRP A 133 2.12 10.30 21.25
C TRP A 133 1.90 10.32 22.77
N GLU A 134 2.10 11.48 23.37
CA GLU A 134 1.72 11.76 24.76
C GLU A 134 0.40 12.54 24.84
#